data_AF-A0A0G0CI03-F1
#
_entry.id   AF-A0A0G0CI03-F1
#
_cell.length_a   1.000
_cell.length_b   1.000
_cell.length_c   1.000
_cell.angle_alpha   90.00
_cell.angle_beta   90.00
_cell.angle_gamma   90.00
#
_symmetry.space_group_name_H-M   'P 1'
#
loop_
_entity.id
_entity.type
_entity.pdbx_description
1 polymer ?
#
loop_
_entity_poly.entity_id
_entity_poly.type
_entity_poly.pdbx_seq_one_letter_code
_entity_poly.pdbx_strand_id
1 'polypeptide(L)'
;MTQIKMQESKFLEKILNIGRKIIPKSLFKSAQPIYHYILAIIGAIIYRFPAKKLNVIDVTGTKGKTTTVELVNAILETSGYKTALASTLRYKIGE
;
A
#
# COMPACT_ATOMS: atom_id res chain seq x y z
N MET A 1 -6.79 31.02 14.81
CA MET A 1 -6.49 29.65 14.34
C MET A 1 -6.81 29.43 12.86
N THR A 2 -7.95 29.93 12.34
CA THR A 2 -8.45 29.65 10.98
C THR A 2 -7.67 30.31 9.83
N GLN A 3 -7.04 31.47 10.06
CA GLN A 3 -6.31 32.21 9.02
C GLN A 3 -4.97 31.57 8.61
N ILE A 4 -4.29 30.88 9.53
CA ILE A 4 -2.97 30.24 9.27
C ILE A 4 -3.13 29.02 8.34
N LYS A 5 -4.18 28.20 8.55
CA LYS A 5 -4.45 27.00 7.73
C LYS A 5 -4.86 27.33 6.29
N MET A 6 -5.43 28.51 6.04
CA MET A 6 -5.85 28.98 4.72
C MET A 6 -4.69 29.60 3.91
N GLN A 7 -3.60 30.03 4.56
CA GLN A 7 -2.40 30.52 3.88
C GLN A 7 -1.50 29.34 3.43
N GLU A 8 -1.38 28.29 4.27
CA GLU A 8 -0.67 27.06 3.92
C GLU A 8 -1.30 26.37 2.70
N SER A 9 -2.64 26.29 2.61
CA SER A 9 -3.31 25.68 1.46
C SER A 9 -3.02 26.43 0.16
N LYS A 10 -3.05 27.77 0.17
CA LYS A 10 -2.75 28.60 -1.01
C LYS A 10 -1.30 28.49 -1.45
N PHE A 11 -0.36 28.40 -0.50
CA PHE A 11 1.06 28.23 -0.82
C PHE A 11 1.35 26.84 -1.41
N LEU A 12 0.79 25.79 -0.81
CA LEU A 12 0.88 24.43 -1.33
C LEU A 12 0.23 24.29 -2.71
N GLU A 13 -0.94 24.90 -2.93
CA GLU A 13 -1.59 24.95 -4.24
C GLU A 13 -0.75 25.69 -5.28
N LYS A 14 -0.07 26.77 -4.89
CA LYS A 14 0.85 27.51 -5.76
C LYS A 14 2.05 26.66 -6.15
N ILE A 15 2.65 25.95 -5.21
CA ILE A 15 3.75 24.99 -5.47
C ILE A 15 3.26 23.84 -6.35
N LEU A 16 2.09 23.26 -6.04
CA LEU A 16 1.50 22.16 -6.81
C LEU A 16 1.19 22.58 -8.24
N ASN A 17 0.65 23.79 -8.45
CA ASN A 17 0.35 24.30 -9.79
C ASN A 17 1.61 24.66 -10.59
N ILE A 18 2.66 25.16 -9.94
CA ILE A 18 3.97 25.39 -10.57
C ILE A 18 4.61 24.05 -10.95
N GLY A 19 4.62 23.07 -10.05
CA GLY A 19 5.13 21.72 -10.31
C GLY A 19 4.38 21.01 -11.43
N ARG A 20 3.05 21.11 -11.48
CA ARG A 20 2.21 20.59 -12.57
C ARG A 20 2.45 21.28 -13.91
N LYS A 21 2.87 22.55 -13.91
CA LYS A 21 3.19 23.32 -15.12
C LYS A 21 4.57 22.98 -15.68
N ILE A 22 5.51 22.57 -14.81
CA ILE A 22 6.88 22.18 -15.17
C ILE A 22 6.95 20.73 -15.65
N ILE A 23 6.08 19.84 -15.14
CA ILE A 23 6.08 18.44 -15.53
C ILE A 23 5.05 18.20 -16.65
N PRO A 24 5.48 18.05 -17.92
CA PRO A 24 4.55 17.71 -19.00
C PRO A 24 3.92 16.34 -18.74
N LYS A 25 2.60 16.21 -18.96
CA LYS A 25 1.82 14.99 -18.72
C LYS A 25 2.42 13.74 -19.39
N SER A 26 3.12 13.91 -20.51
CA SER A 26 3.80 12.84 -21.24
C SER A 26 5.02 12.28 -20.49
N LEU A 27 5.81 13.16 -19.88
CA LEU A 27 6.98 12.77 -19.07
C LEU A 27 6.52 12.13 -17.75
N PHE A 28 5.47 12.69 -17.12
CA PHE A 28 4.91 12.11 -15.90
C PHE A 28 4.39 10.67 -16.12
N LYS A 29 3.63 10.43 -17.20
CA LYS A 29 3.14 9.08 -17.53
C LYS A 29 4.26 8.09 -17.80
N SER A 30 5.33 8.52 -18.46
CA SER A 30 6.48 7.66 -18.78
C SER A 30 7.35 7.36 -17.55
N ALA A 31 7.48 8.32 -16.64
CA ALA A 31 8.23 8.16 -15.39
C ALA A 31 7.43 7.48 -14.27
N GLN A 32 6.10 7.42 -14.37
CA GLN A 32 5.20 6.83 -13.39
C GLN A 32 5.56 5.39 -12.98
N PRO A 33 5.83 4.44 -13.90
CA PRO A 33 6.23 3.08 -13.51
C PRO A 33 7.55 3.06 -12.73
N ILE A 34 8.54 3.87 -13.15
CA ILE A 34 9.85 3.96 -12.48
C ILE A 34 9.70 4.57 -11.09
N TYR A 35 8.89 5.63 -10.96
CA TYR A 35 8.60 6.26 -9.68
C TYR A 35 7.94 5.28 -8.69
N HIS A 36 6.92 4.55 -9.12
CA HIS A 36 6.25 3.56 -8.27
C HIS A 36 7.18 2.43 -7.85
N TYR A 37 8.04 1.97 -8.77
CA TYR A 37 9.02 0.93 -8.48
C TYR A 37 10.08 1.41 -7.47
N ILE A 38 10.64 2.60 -7.66
CA ILE A 38 11.60 3.19 -6.72
C ILE A 38 10.97 3.39 -5.35
N LEU A 39 9.73 3.89 -5.29
CA LEU A 39 9.01 4.08 -4.02
C LEU A 39 8.79 2.74 -3.30
N ALA A 40 8.42 1.69 -4.03
CA ALA A 40 8.28 0.34 -3.48
C ALA A 40 9.61 -0.21 -2.93
N ILE A 41 10.72 -0.01 -3.65
CA ILE A 41 12.06 -0.40 -3.21
C ILE A 41 12.47 0.36 -1.95
N ILE A 42 12.31 1.69 -1.94
CA ILE A 42 12.65 2.52 -0.78
C ILE A 42 11.86 2.03 0.44
N GLY A 43 10.56 1.77 0.28
CA GLY A 43 9.74 1.16 1.33
C GLY A 43 10.30 -0.18 1.80
N ALA A 44 10.62 -1.09 0.87
CA ALA A 44 11.19 -2.38 1.22
C ALA A 44 12.52 -2.27 1.98
N ILE A 45 13.38 -1.31 1.62
CA ILE A 45 14.65 -1.05 2.31
C ILE A 45 14.42 -0.49 3.72
N ILE A 46 13.54 0.50 3.87
CA ILE A 46 13.20 1.11 5.18
C ILE A 46 12.66 0.05 6.15
N TYR A 47 11.79 -0.84 5.68
CA TYR A 47 11.24 -1.94 6.48
C TYR A 47 12.12 -3.19 6.51
N ARG A 48 13.34 -3.12 5.97
CA ARG A 48 14.35 -4.19 6.00
C ARG A 48 13.85 -5.53 5.43
N PHE A 49 13.13 -5.45 4.30
CA PHE A 49 12.54 -6.58 3.57
C PHE A 49 11.68 -7.50 4.46
N PRO A 50 10.53 -7.02 4.97
CA PRO A 50 9.70 -7.78 5.91
C PRO A 50 9.21 -9.11 5.32
N ALA A 51 9.03 -9.17 4.00
CA ALA A 51 8.64 -10.37 3.27
C ALA A 51 9.59 -11.57 3.50
N LYS A 52 10.88 -11.36 3.80
CA LYS A 52 11.82 -12.46 4.07
C LYS A 52 11.55 -13.20 5.39
N LYS A 53 10.75 -12.61 6.28
CA LYS A 53 10.40 -13.17 7.59
C LYS A 53 8.97 -13.69 7.66
N LEU A 54 8.20 -13.55 6.58
CA LEU A 54 6.78 -13.85 6.52
C LEU A 54 6.52 -14.88 5.42
N ASN A 55 5.74 -15.91 5.74
CA ASN A 55 5.19 -16.82 4.74
C ASN A 55 3.92 -16.17 4.17
N VAL A 56 4.01 -15.65 2.95
CA VAL A 56 2.90 -14.96 2.28
C VAL A 56 2.17 -15.96 1.37
N ILE A 57 0.88 -16.16 1.62
CA ILE A 57 -0.01 -16.98 0.78
C ILE A 57 -1.02 -16.04 0.14
N ASP A 58 -1.00 -15.94 -1.19
CA ASP A 58 -1.95 -15.13 -1.93
C ASP A 58 -2.93 -16.03 -2.68
N VAL A 59 -4.23 -15.77 -2.51
CA VAL A 59 -5.29 -16.58 -3.11
C VAL A 59 -5.94 -15.79 -4.24
N THR A 60 -5.57 -16.15 -5.45
CA THR A 60 -6.14 -15.60 -6.69
C THR A 60 -7.27 -16.48 -7.23
N GLY A 61 -8.25 -15.87 -7.90
CA GLY A 61 -9.40 -16.57 -8.47
C GLY A 61 -10.58 -15.63 -8.72
N THR A 62 -11.47 -16.00 -9.64
CA THR A 62 -12.66 -15.20 -9.96
C THR A 62 -13.75 -15.30 -8.88
N LYS A 63 -13.83 -16.45 -8.19
CA LYS A 63 -14.77 -16.70 -7.09
C LYS A 63 -14.06 -17.44 -5.95
N GLY A 64 -14.56 -17.29 -4.72
CA GLY A 64 -14.09 -18.07 -3.56
C GLY A 64 -12.83 -17.58 -2.84
N LYS A 65 -12.16 -16.52 -3.32
CA LYS A 65 -10.94 -15.97 -2.69
C LYS A 65 -11.09 -15.76 -1.18
N THR A 66 -12.13 -15.03 -0.78
CA THR A 66 -12.41 -14.73 0.63
C THR A 66 -12.60 -16.01 1.44
N THR A 67 -13.44 -16.93 0.96
CA THR A 67 -13.74 -18.19 1.65
C THR A 67 -12.49 -19.04 1.84
N THR A 68 -11.64 -19.16 0.82
CA THR A 68 -10.40 -19.92 0.91
C THR A 68 -9.41 -19.26 1.88
N VAL A 69 -9.27 -17.93 1.84
CA VAL A 69 -8.41 -17.18 2.77
C VAL A 69 -8.85 -17.36 4.22
N GLU A 70 -10.16 -17.37 4.48
CA GLU A 70 -10.75 -17.63 5.79
C GLU A 70 -10.45 -19.04 6.30
N LEU A 71 -10.64 -20.06 5.45
CA LEU A 71 -10.34 -21.46 5.77
C LEU A 71 -8.86 -21.67 6.09
N VAL A 72 -7.96 -21.14 5.25
CA VAL A 72 -6.51 -21.23 5.47
C VAL A 72 -6.12 -20.57 6.78
N ASN A 73 -6.68 -19.40 7.08
CA ASN A 73 -6.42 -18.69 8.32
C ASN A 73 -6.90 -19.48 9.54
N ALA A 74 -8.10 -20.04 9.52
CA ALA A 74 -8.62 -20.84 10.62
C ALA A 74 -7.77 -22.10 10.89
N ILE A 75 -7.29 -22.78 9.85
CA ILE A 75 -6.41 -23.96 9.98
C ILE A 75 -5.08 -23.58 10.63
N LEU A 76 -4.46 -22.49 10.16
CA LEU A 76 -3.17 -22.03 10.68
C LEU A 76 -3.27 -21.51 12.11
N GLU A 77 -4.34 -20.79 12.45
CA GLU A 77 -4.62 -20.34 13.83
C GLU A 77 -4.84 -21.53 14.77
N THR A 78 -5.64 -22.51 14.36
CA THR A 78 -5.87 -23.74 15.15
C THR A 78 -4.58 -24.54 15.35
N SER A 79 -3.64 -24.43 14.42
CA SER A 79 -2.32 -25.04 14.51
C SER A 79 -1.33 -24.24 15.37
N GLY A 80 -1.76 -23.14 16.00
CA GLY A 80 -0.96 -22.30 16.90
C GLY A 80 -0.06 -21.29 16.20
N TYR A 81 -0.23 -21.05 14.89
CA TYR A 81 0.55 -20.05 14.17
C TYR A 81 -0.09 -18.67 14.27
N LYS A 82 0.74 -17.65 14.47
CA LYS A 82 0.32 -16.25 14.38
C LYS A 82 0.17 -15.85 12.91
N THR A 83 -1.07 -15.68 12.46
CA THR A 83 -1.39 -15.31 11.09
C THR A 83 -1.75 -13.83 10.97
N ALA A 84 -1.72 -13.35 9.72
CA ALA A 84 -2.32 -12.08 9.34
C ALA A 84 -3.11 -12.32 8.05
N LEU A 85 -4.29 -11.71 7.95
CA LEU A 85 -5.22 -11.90 6.86
C LEU A 85 -5.60 -10.54 6.29
N ALA A 86 -5.44 -10.39 4.97
CA ALA A 86 -5.86 -9.21 4.23
C ALA A 86 -6.83 -9.64 3.13
N SER A 87 -8.13 -9.51 3.38
CA SER A 87 -9.18 -9.81 2.40
C SER A 87 -10.17 -8.66 2.31
N THR A 88 -11.02 -8.67 1.29
CA THR A 88 -12.10 -7.69 1.14
C THR A 88 -13.07 -7.69 2.33
N LEU A 89 -13.20 -8.82 3.02
CA LEU A 89 -14.15 -8.98 4.12
C LEU A 89 -13.58 -8.53 5.45
N ARG A 90 -12.31 -8.85 5.73
CA ARG A 90 -11.65 -8.49 6.98
C ARG A 90 -10.15 -8.32 6.82
N TYR A 91 -9.60 -7.47 7.69
CA TYR A 91 -8.16 -7.29 7.87
C TYR A 91 -7.81 -7.67 9.31
N LYS A 92 -6.90 -8.64 9.49
CA LYS A 92 -6.49 -9.18 10.79
C LYS A 92 -4.98 -9.26 10.86
N ILE A 93 -4.38 -8.90 12.00
CA ILE A 93 -2.94 -9.05 12.26
C ILE A 93 -2.77 -9.57 13.68
N GLY A 94 -2.27 -10.78 13.85
CA GLY A 94 -2.16 -11.41 15.17
C GLY A 94 -3.41 -12.20 15.54
N GLU A 95 -3.50 -12.61 16.81
CA GLU A 95 -4.65 -13.38 17.33
C GLU A 95 -5.99 -12.66 17.16
#